data_AF-A0A950SSY0-F1
#
_entry.id   AF-A0A950SSY0-F1
#
_cell.length_a   1.000
_cell.length_b   1.000
_cell.length_c   1.000
_cell.angle_alpha   90.00
_cell.angle_beta   90.00
_cell.angle_gamma   90.00
#
_symmetry.space_group_name_H-M   'P 1'
#
loop_
_entity.id
_entity.type
_entity.pdbx_description
1 polymer ?
#
loop_
_entity_poly.entity_id
_entity_poly.type
_entity_poly.pdbx_seq_one_letter_code
_entity_poly.pdbx_strand_id
1 'polypeptide(L)'
;MWPDRRLVDLFGIEHPLVLAPMAGLGTVELAASVCAGGGLGSLGCAGLQPERVMQTVARLRTLTSKPINVNFFCHRAARADRAREAYWRDRLAPYYKELGFDPLLVAGQSEILPFDDPLCAVVEQVKPEIVSFHFGLPEPALLARVKAAGCRVMGSATTVAEARWLEDRGADVIIAQGC
;
A
#
# COMPACT_ATOMS: atom_id res chain seq x y z
N MET A 1 13.08 24.08 14.15
CA MET A 1 12.65 22.82 14.81
C MET A 1 11.15 22.67 14.58
N TRP A 2 10.64 21.49 14.23
CA TRP A 2 9.20 21.28 13.97
C TRP A 2 8.39 21.50 15.25
N PRO A 3 7.25 22.22 15.19
CA PRO A 3 6.46 22.59 16.38
C PRO A 3 5.72 21.39 17.00
N ASP A 4 5.40 20.37 16.20
CA ASP A 4 4.82 19.10 16.65
C ASP A 4 5.76 17.97 16.27
N ARG A 5 6.11 17.13 17.26
CA ARG A 5 7.05 16.01 17.12
C ARG A 5 6.37 14.64 17.24
N ARG A 6 5.05 14.56 17.46
CA ARG A 6 4.36 13.28 17.67
C ARG A 6 4.65 12.27 16.56
N LEU A 7 4.63 12.71 15.30
CA LEU A 7 4.90 11.84 14.15
C LEU A 7 6.39 11.48 14.02
N VAL A 8 7.26 12.45 14.28
CA VAL A 8 8.73 12.30 14.27
C VAL A 8 9.14 11.24 15.28
N ASP A 9 8.63 11.36 16.51
CA ASP A 9 8.97 10.47 17.62
C ASP A 9 8.28 9.09 17.46
N LEU A 10 7.05 9.03 16.93
CA LEU A 10 6.34 7.77 16.65
C LEU A 10 7.03 6.93 15.57
N PHE A 11 7.53 7.56 14.50
CA PHE A 11 8.17 6.87 13.38
C PHE A 11 9.69 6.73 13.53
N GLY A 12 10.32 7.45 14.45
CA GLY A 12 11.77 7.46 14.59
C GLY A 12 12.49 8.12 13.40
N ILE A 13 11.88 9.17 12.84
CA ILE A 13 12.43 9.93 11.70
C ILE A 13 12.88 11.34 12.13
N GLU A 14 13.47 12.12 11.24
CA GLU A 14 14.00 13.47 11.54
C GLU A 14 13.05 14.57 11.06
N HIS A 15 12.32 14.30 9.98
CA HIS A 15 11.38 15.23 9.35
C HIS A 15 10.02 14.55 9.24
N PRO A 16 8.90 15.21 9.56
CA PRO A 16 7.54 14.68 9.45
C PRO A 16 7.08 14.66 7.98
N LEU A 17 7.92 14.11 7.10
CA LEU A 17 7.71 13.99 5.67
C LEU A 17 7.68 12.51 5.31
N VAL A 18 6.56 12.08 4.76
CA VAL A 18 6.35 10.70 4.29
C VAL A 18 6.31 10.72 2.78
N LEU A 19 7.17 9.93 2.14
CA LEU A 19 7.06 9.66 0.70
C LEU A 19 5.77 8.88 0.46
N ALA A 20 4.87 9.36 -0.39
CA ALA A 20 3.67 8.61 -0.73
C ALA A 20 4.05 7.27 -1.42
N PRO A 21 3.47 6.13 -1.01
CA PRO A 21 3.67 4.87 -1.71
C PRO A 21 2.93 4.92 -3.06
N MET A 22 3.69 4.88 -4.15
CA MET A 22 3.15 4.91 -5.51
C MET A 22 3.37 3.55 -6.19
N ALA A 23 2.38 2.66 -6.16
CA ALA A 23 2.50 1.35 -6.80
C ALA A 23 2.82 1.51 -8.30
N GLY A 24 3.84 0.80 -8.79
CA GLY A 24 4.29 0.86 -10.19
C GLY A 24 5.20 2.05 -10.55
N LEU A 25 5.27 3.11 -9.74
CA LEU A 25 6.10 4.30 -10.00
C LEU A 25 7.18 4.54 -8.94
N GLY A 26 6.93 4.14 -7.69
CA GLY A 26 7.91 4.25 -6.61
C GLY A 26 9.07 3.28 -6.79
N THR A 27 10.29 3.76 -6.60
CA THR A 27 11.51 2.94 -6.68
C THR A 27 12.15 2.76 -5.30
N VAL A 28 12.95 1.69 -5.16
CA VAL A 28 13.72 1.44 -3.95
C VAL A 28 14.72 2.57 -3.69
N GLU A 29 15.32 3.10 -4.75
CA GLU A 29 16.26 4.22 -4.72
C GLU A 29 15.57 5.48 -4.20
N LEU A 30 14.36 5.78 -4.69
CA LEU A 30 13.60 6.94 -4.22
C LEU A 30 13.26 6.82 -2.73
N ALA A 31 12.79 5.66 -2.28
CA ALA A 31 12.51 5.42 -0.87
C ALA A 31 13.78 5.55 -0.01
N ALA A 32 14.91 5.00 -0.47
CA ALA A 32 16.21 5.10 0.20
C ALA A 32 16.70 6.54 0.29
N SER A 33 16.57 7.34 -0.77
CA SER A 33 16.94 8.75 -0.77
C SER A 33 16.11 9.57 0.21
N VAL A 34 14.81 9.31 0.34
CA VAL A 34 13.97 9.98 1.34
C VAL A 34 14.37 9.58 2.76
N CYS A 35 14.68 8.30 3.00
CA CYS A 35 15.23 7.86 4.27
C CYS A 35 16.54 8.59 4.59
N ALA A 36 17.47 8.64 3.65
CA ALA A 36 18.75 9.34 3.81
C ALA A 36 18.55 10.83 4.18
N GLY A 37 17.58 11.49 3.56
CA GLY A 37 17.17 12.86 3.86
C GLY A 37 16.38 13.05 5.17
N GLY A 38 16.16 11.99 5.95
CA GLY A 38 15.53 12.08 7.28
C GLY A 38 14.01 11.97 7.29
N GLY A 39 13.37 11.73 6.14
CA GLY A 39 11.94 11.42 6.04
C GLY A 39 11.66 9.92 6.12
N LEU A 40 10.38 9.55 5.99
CA LEU A 40 9.93 8.16 5.89
C LEU A 40 9.81 7.74 4.43
N GLY A 41 10.71 6.86 3.97
CA GLY A 41 10.63 6.24 2.65
C GLY A 41 9.53 5.17 2.62
N SER A 42 8.79 5.09 1.50
CA SER A 42 7.68 4.15 1.34
C SER A 42 7.80 3.29 0.09
N LEU A 43 7.42 2.02 0.20
CA LEU A 43 7.26 1.09 -0.92
C LEU A 43 5.78 0.80 -1.18
N GLY A 44 5.32 1.04 -2.41
CA GLY A 44 3.99 0.63 -2.87
C GLY A 44 4.01 -0.84 -3.30
N CYS A 45 3.38 -1.72 -2.52
CA CYS A 45 3.39 -3.16 -2.76
C CYS A 45 2.06 -3.73 -3.27
N ALA A 46 1.08 -2.88 -3.53
CA ALA A 46 -0.18 -3.30 -4.16
C ALA A 46 0.09 -4.01 -5.50
N GLY A 47 -0.48 -5.21 -5.66
CA GLY A 47 -0.33 -6.04 -6.86
C GLY A 47 0.97 -6.83 -6.96
N LEU A 48 1.88 -6.71 -5.98
CA LEU A 48 3.10 -7.52 -5.94
C LEU A 48 2.83 -8.88 -5.28
N GLN A 49 3.47 -9.92 -5.79
CA GLN A 49 3.50 -11.23 -5.14
C GLN A 49 4.38 -11.20 -3.88
N PRO A 50 4.12 -12.05 -2.87
CA PRO A 50 4.85 -12.07 -1.60
C PRO A 50 6.38 -12.11 -1.76
N GLU A 51 6.90 -12.95 -2.66
CA GLU A 51 8.34 -13.08 -2.92
C GLU A 51 8.92 -11.76 -3.44
N ARG A 52 8.17 -11.06 -4.28
CA ARG A 52 8.60 -9.78 -4.83
C ARG A 52 8.60 -8.69 -3.77
N VAL A 53 7.63 -8.69 -2.87
CA VAL A 53 7.62 -7.77 -1.70
C VAL A 53 8.86 -8.00 -0.86
N MET A 54 9.16 -9.27 -0.53
CA MET A 54 10.33 -9.64 0.25
C MET A 54 11.64 -9.18 -0.41
N GLN A 55 11.80 -9.43 -1.72
CA GLN A 55 12.97 -8.99 -2.48
C GLN A 55 13.11 -7.46 -2.51
N THR A 56 12.01 -6.73 -2.73
CA THR A 56 12.03 -5.27 -2.77
C THR A 56 12.40 -4.68 -1.42
N VAL A 57 11.85 -5.21 -0.31
CA VAL A 57 12.20 -4.76 1.04
C VAL A 57 13.65 -5.11 1.37
N ALA A 58 14.11 -6.32 1.06
CA ALA A 58 15.50 -6.73 1.28
C ALA A 58 16.47 -5.80 0.54
N ARG A 59 16.17 -5.46 -0.72
CA ARG A 59 16.95 -4.50 -1.50
C ARG A 59 16.96 -3.10 -0.89
N LEU A 60 15.82 -2.61 -0.39
CA LEU A 60 15.78 -1.33 0.31
C LEU A 60 16.65 -1.35 1.57
N ARG A 61 16.62 -2.43 2.34
CA ARG A 61 17.45 -2.59 3.54
C ARG A 61 18.95 -2.66 3.25
N THR A 62 19.39 -2.96 2.03
CA THR A 62 20.82 -2.82 1.67
C THR A 62 21.23 -1.36 1.50
N LEU A 63 20.29 -0.44 1.28
CA LEU A 63 20.53 0.98 1.04
C LEU A 63 20.25 1.85 2.27
N THR A 64 19.46 1.35 3.23
CA THR A 64 19.13 2.10 4.45
C THR A 64 18.83 1.20 5.64
N SER A 65 19.28 1.64 6.82
CA SER A 65 18.89 1.08 8.12
C SER A 65 17.84 1.94 8.83
N LYS A 66 17.40 3.06 8.23
CA LYS A 66 16.38 3.94 8.79
C LYS A 66 14.96 3.35 8.64
N PRO A 67 13.97 3.86 9.39
CA PRO A 67 12.59 3.40 9.30
C PRO A 67 12.00 3.48 7.89
N ILE A 68 11.22 2.46 7.52
CA ILE A 68 10.53 2.38 6.22
C ILE A 68 9.04 2.10 6.38
N ASN A 69 8.27 2.53 5.39
CA ASN A 69 6.86 2.19 5.24
C ASN A 69 6.67 1.18 4.09
N VAL A 70 5.85 0.15 4.31
CA VAL A 70 5.41 -0.78 3.26
C VAL A 70 3.90 -0.70 3.12
N ASN A 71 3.42 -0.46 1.91
CA ASN A 71 2.02 -0.16 1.64
C ASN A 71 1.28 -1.28 0.89
N PHE A 72 0.06 -1.56 1.31
CA PHE A 72 -0.84 -2.53 0.67
C PHE A 72 -2.25 -1.98 0.47
N PHE A 73 -3.03 -2.62 -0.41
CA PHE A 73 -4.46 -2.34 -0.56
C PHE A 73 -5.30 -3.30 0.30
N CYS A 74 -6.37 -2.80 0.89
CA CYS A 74 -7.34 -3.58 1.67
C CYS A 74 -8.78 -3.37 1.17
N HIS A 75 -8.93 -3.15 -0.14
CA HIS A 75 -10.24 -3.00 -0.76
C HIS A 75 -11.04 -4.31 -0.67
N ARG A 76 -12.37 -4.20 -0.76
CA ARG A 76 -13.21 -5.37 -0.92
C ARG A 76 -13.04 -5.93 -2.33
N ALA A 77 -12.64 -7.19 -2.44
CA ALA A 77 -12.50 -7.89 -3.73
C ALA A 77 -13.77 -7.75 -4.58
N ALA A 78 -13.59 -7.56 -5.89
CA ALA A 78 -14.70 -7.38 -6.79
C ALA A 78 -15.43 -8.73 -6.97
N ARG A 79 -16.77 -8.68 -7.00
CA ARG A 79 -17.54 -9.87 -7.41
C ARG A 79 -17.55 -9.94 -8.93
N ALA A 80 -17.01 -11.03 -9.47
CA ALA A 80 -17.04 -11.32 -10.90
C ALA A 80 -18.47 -11.27 -11.45
N ASP A 81 -18.64 -10.59 -12.58
CA ASP A 81 -19.92 -10.40 -13.24
C ASP A 81 -19.70 -10.44 -14.75
N ARG A 82 -19.82 -11.65 -15.31
CA ARG A 82 -19.53 -11.91 -16.72
C ARG A 82 -20.39 -11.07 -17.67
N ALA A 83 -21.65 -10.78 -17.30
CA ALA A 83 -22.55 -10.00 -18.14
C ALA A 83 -22.11 -8.53 -18.19
N ARG A 84 -21.78 -7.95 -17.03
CA ARG A 84 -21.26 -6.59 -16.94
C ARG A 84 -19.87 -6.46 -17.58
N GLU A 85 -19.00 -7.44 -17.41
CA GLU A 85 -17.69 -7.50 -18.07
C GLU A 85 -17.81 -7.59 -19.59
N ALA A 86 -18.73 -8.41 -20.10
CA ALA A 86 -19.00 -8.50 -21.54
C ALA A 86 -19.55 -7.18 -22.09
N TYR A 87 -20.50 -6.56 -21.38
CA TYR A 87 -21.03 -5.25 -21.73
C TYR A 87 -19.94 -4.17 -21.81
N TRP A 88 -19.00 -4.15 -20.85
CA TRP A 88 -17.86 -3.23 -20.89
C TRP A 88 -16.91 -3.53 -22.06
N ARG A 89 -16.64 -4.80 -22.36
CA ARG A 89 -15.82 -5.17 -23.54
C ARG A 89 -16.45 -4.71 -24.84
N ASP A 90 -17.76 -4.90 -25.00
CA ASP A 90 -18.48 -4.47 -26.21
C ASP A 90 -18.44 -2.94 -26.37
N ARG A 91 -18.57 -2.19 -25.27
CA ARG A 91 -18.42 -0.73 -25.28
C ARG A 91 -17.03 -0.25 -25.70
N LEU A 92 -15.99 -1.02 -25.39
CA LEU A 92 -14.60 -0.69 -25.71
C LEU A 92 -14.14 -1.24 -27.07
N ALA A 93 -14.93 -2.13 -27.71
CA ALA A 93 -14.60 -2.77 -28.99
C ALA A 93 -14.18 -1.79 -30.11
N PRO A 94 -14.79 -0.59 -30.27
CA PRO A 94 -14.35 0.37 -31.28
C PRO A 94 -12.90 0.82 -31.09
N TYR A 95 -12.45 1.02 -29.84
CA TYR A 95 -11.08 1.45 -29.54
C TYR A 95 -10.06 0.34 -29.80
N TYR A 96 -10.40 -0.91 -29.47
CA TYR A 96 -9.55 -2.06 -29.81
C TYR A 96 -9.37 -2.18 -31.32
N LYS A 97 -10.46 -2.03 -32.08
CA LYS A 97 -10.41 -2.05 -33.55
C LYS A 97 -9.58 -0.90 -34.13
N GLU A 98 -9.77 0.32 -33.62
CA GLU A 98 -9.00 1.50 -34.04
C GLU A 98 -7.49 1.30 -33.86
N LEU A 99 -7.10 0.70 -32.72
CA LEU A 99 -5.71 0.46 -32.37
C LEU A 99 -5.14 -0.86 -32.91
N GLY A 100 -5.93 -1.66 -33.62
CA GLY A 100 -5.52 -2.95 -34.18
C GLY A 100 -5.26 -4.05 -33.13
N PHE A 101 -5.83 -3.92 -31.94
CA PHE A 101 -5.74 -4.94 -30.88
C PHE A 101 -6.92 -5.91 -30.93
N ASP A 102 -6.65 -7.18 -30.67
CA ASP A 102 -7.70 -8.18 -30.44
C ASP A 102 -8.16 -8.10 -28.96
N PRO A 103 -9.43 -7.73 -28.69
CA PRO A 103 -9.95 -7.64 -27.32
C PRO A 103 -9.92 -8.99 -26.57
N LEU A 104 -9.89 -10.13 -27.26
CA LEU A 104 -9.79 -11.45 -26.64
C LEU A 104 -8.38 -11.73 -26.08
N LEU A 105 -7.33 -11.10 -26.62
CA LEU A 105 -5.97 -11.24 -26.12
C LEU A 105 -5.67 -10.40 -24.87
N VAL A 106 -6.55 -9.44 -24.55
CA VAL A 106 -6.40 -8.56 -23.37
C VAL A 106 -7.08 -9.16 -22.12
N ALA A 107 -7.83 -10.25 -22.29
CA ALA A 107 -8.47 -10.97 -21.19
C ALA A 107 -7.43 -11.74 -20.38
N GLY A 108 -7.04 -11.21 -19.21
CA GLY A 108 -6.12 -11.92 -18.31
C GLY A 108 -5.26 -11.07 -17.38
N GLN A 109 -5.51 -9.77 -17.24
CA GLN A 109 -4.79 -9.00 -16.22
C GLN A 109 -5.17 -9.50 -14.82
N SER A 110 -4.16 -9.87 -14.04
CA SER A 110 -4.31 -10.27 -12.64
C SER A 110 -4.99 -9.16 -11.85
N GLU A 111 -6.08 -9.50 -11.16
CA GLU A 111 -6.70 -8.63 -10.18
C GLU A 111 -5.66 -8.24 -9.13
N ILE A 112 -5.59 -6.95 -8.78
CA ILE A 112 -4.81 -6.53 -7.62
C ILE A 112 -5.54 -7.07 -6.41
N LEU A 113 -5.01 -8.12 -5.79
CA LEU A 113 -5.62 -8.72 -4.61
C LEU A 113 -5.45 -7.83 -3.38
N PRO A 114 -6.41 -7.84 -2.44
CA PRO A 114 -6.24 -7.19 -1.15
C PRO A 114 -5.21 -7.93 -0.28
N PHE A 115 -4.73 -7.26 0.75
CA PHE A 115 -3.81 -7.81 1.73
C PHE A 115 -4.38 -9.08 2.39
N ASP A 116 -3.59 -10.15 2.37
CA ASP A 116 -3.98 -11.51 2.75
C ASP A 116 -2.93 -12.19 3.65
N ASP A 117 -3.14 -13.46 3.97
CA ASP A 117 -2.25 -14.26 4.81
C ASP A 117 -0.79 -14.36 4.30
N PRO A 118 -0.54 -14.68 3.01
CA PRO A 118 0.81 -14.67 2.45
C PRO A 118 1.53 -13.32 2.59
N LEU A 119 0.86 -12.20 2.29
CA LEU A 119 1.45 -10.88 2.44
C LEU A 119 1.70 -10.53 3.92
N CYS A 120 0.80 -10.95 4.82
CA CYS A 120 0.99 -10.79 6.25
C CYS A 120 2.20 -11.58 6.77
N ALA A 121 2.43 -12.80 6.27
CA ALA A 121 3.61 -13.59 6.61
C ALA A 121 4.91 -12.89 6.18
N VAL A 122 4.91 -12.21 5.02
CA VAL A 122 6.05 -11.39 4.60
C VAL A 122 6.28 -10.23 5.55
N VAL A 123 5.22 -9.52 5.98
CA VAL A 123 5.33 -8.44 6.97
C VAL A 123 5.91 -8.95 8.29
N GLU A 124 5.47 -10.10 8.78
CA GLU A 124 5.98 -10.73 10.00
C GLU A 124 7.48 -11.09 9.90
N GLN A 125 7.94 -11.44 8.70
CA GLN A 125 9.34 -11.78 8.43
C GLN A 125 10.23 -10.54 8.28
N VAL A 126 9.80 -9.55 7.49
CA VAL A 126 10.63 -8.37 7.16
C VAL A 126 10.49 -7.23 8.17
N LYS A 127 9.42 -7.24 8.97
CA LYS A 127 9.15 -6.32 10.09
C LYS A 127 9.47 -4.86 9.77
N PRO A 128 8.79 -4.24 8.79
CA PRO A 128 8.96 -2.82 8.54
C PRO A 128 8.46 -2.03 9.76
N GLU A 129 9.04 -0.87 10.03
CA GLU A 129 8.64 -0.05 11.17
C GLU A 129 7.20 0.46 10.99
N ILE A 130 6.80 0.72 9.75
CA ILE A 130 5.47 1.19 9.39
C ILE A 130 4.86 0.31 8.28
N VAL A 131 3.59 -0.03 8.44
CA VAL A 131 2.73 -0.60 7.40
C VAL A 131 1.59 0.37 7.14
N SER A 132 1.30 0.66 5.88
CA SER A 132 0.18 1.53 5.51
C SER A 132 -0.83 0.80 4.64
N PHE A 133 -2.11 1.12 4.83
CA PHE A 133 -3.20 0.54 4.07
C PHE A 133 -3.98 1.61 3.31
N HIS A 134 -4.31 1.27 2.07
CA HIS A 134 -5.22 2.04 1.24
C HIS A 134 -6.56 1.30 1.10
N PHE A 135 -7.66 2.06 1.02
CA PHE A 135 -9.04 1.55 0.94
C PHE A 135 -9.57 0.86 2.22
N GLY A 136 -9.07 1.26 3.39
CA GLY A 136 -9.50 0.76 4.69
C GLY A 136 -8.37 0.09 5.47
N LEU A 137 -8.74 -0.91 6.27
CA LEU A 137 -7.83 -1.78 7.03
C LEU A 137 -8.11 -3.24 6.66
N PRO A 138 -7.12 -4.15 6.82
CA PRO A 138 -7.35 -5.57 6.61
C PRO A 138 -8.27 -6.14 7.70
N GLU A 139 -8.64 -7.41 7.56
CA GLU A 139 -9.42 -8.10 8.59
C GLU A 139 -8.74 -8.03 9.96
N PRO A 140 -9.51 -7.98 11.07
CA PRO A 140 -8.95 -7.78 12.41
C PRO A 140 -7.85 -8.77 12.80
N ALA A 141 -7.94 -10.03 12.36
CA ALA A 141 -6.92 -11.05 12.61
C ALA A 141 -5.58 -10.74 11.92
N LEU A 142 -5.62 -10.26 10.67
CA LEU A 142 -4.43 -9.84 9.93
C LEU A 142 -3.84 -8.56 10.53
N LEU A 143 -4.69 -7.59 10.89
CA LEU A 143 -4.24 -6.36 11.54
C LEU A 143 -3.55 -6.63 12.88
N ALA A 144 -4.09 -7.56 13.67
CA ALA A 144 -3.49 -7.97 14.94
C ALA A 144 -2.10 -8.58 14.74
N ARG A 145 -1.92 -9.41 13.70
CA ARG A 145 -0.62 -9.99 13.33
C ARG A 145 0.40 -8.93 12.92
N VAL A 146 0.00 -7.96 12.10
CA VAL A 146 0.86 -6.82 11.71
C VAL A 146 1.32 -6.04 12.95
N LYS A 147 0.42 -5.76 13.89
CA LYS A 147 0.78 -5.08 15.15
C LYS A 147 1.65 -5.96 16.06
N ALA A 148 1.38 -7.26 16.14
CA ALA A 148 2.19 -8.21 16.93
C ALA A 148 3.62 -8.33 16.39
N ALA A 149 3.84 -8.08 15.09
CA ALA A 149 5.17 -7.99 14.49
C ALA A 149 5.93 -6.71 14.89
N GLY A 150 5.29 -5.77 15.59
CA GLY A 150 5.86 -4.50 16.06
C GLY A 150 5.62 -3.31 15.12
N CYS A 151 4.87 -3.50 14.03
CA CYS A 151 4.63 -2.46 13.03
C CYS A 151 3.62 -1.41 13.53
N ARG A 152 3.90 -0.14 13.25
CA ARG A 152 2.88 0.93 13.32
C ARG A 152 2.01 0.90 12.07
N VAL A 153 0.72 1.18 12.23
CA VAL A 153 -0.26 1.08 11.15
C VAL A 153 -0.77 2.46 10.76
N MET A 154 -0.66 2.80 9.47
CA MET A 154 -1.31 3.97 8.89
C MET A 154 -2.50 3.56 8.01
N GLY A 155 -3.59 4.32 8.05
CA GLY A 155 -4.73 4.15 7.13
C GLY A 155 -5.10 5.46 6.43
N SER A 156 -5.50 5.39 5.16
CA SER A 156 -6.01 6.56 4.42
C SER A 156 -7.50 6.77 4.66
N ALA A 157 -7.90 8.02 4.90
CA ALA A 157 -9.28 8.46 4.99
C ALA A 157 -9.49 9.70 4.12
N THR A 158 -10.61 9.71 3.41
CA THR A 158 -11.11 10.83 2.60
C THR A 158 -12.24 11.60 3.30
N THR A 159 -12.81 11.01 4.35
CA THR A 159 -13.88 11.63 5.15
C THR A 159 -13.62 11.49 6.65
N VAL A 160 -14.29 12.34 7.44
CA VAL A 160 -14.27 12.24 8.92
C VAL A 160 -14.83 10.90 9.40
N ALA A 161 -15.84 10.35 8.71
CA ALA A 161 -16.43 9.06 9.06
C ALA A 161 -15.42 7.92 8.91
N GLU A 162 -14.64 7.91 7.82
CA GLU A 162 -13.54 6.96 7.60
C GLU A 162 -12.43 7.15 8.63
N ALA A 163 -12.05 8.39 8.94
CA ALA A 163 -11.04 8.68 9.96
C ALA A 163 -11.42 8.09 11.33
N ARG A 164 -12.66 8.30 11.79
CA ARG A 164 -13.17 7.70 13.04
C ARG A 164 -13.19 6.17 12.97
N TRP A 165 -13.61 5.62 11.84
CA TRP A 165 -13.63 4.17 11.65
C TRP A 165 -12.23 3.53 11.75
N LEU A 166 -11.20 4.22 11.26
CA LEU A 166 -9.80 3.81 11.36
C LEU A 166 -9.27 3.90 12.80
N GLU A 167 -9.56 5.01 13.49
CA GLU A 167 -9.20 5.20 14.91
C GLU A 167 -9.81 4.10 15.79
N ASP A 168 -11.11 3.85 15.66
CA ASP A 168 -11.85 2.81 16.41
C ASP A 168 -11.30 1.40 16.18
N ARG A 169 -10.63 1.16 15.05
CA ARG A 169 -10.05 -0.14 14.67
C ARG A 169 -8.55 -0.21 14.88
N GLY A 170 -7.97 0.82 15.50
CA GLY A 170 -6.60 0.80 15.96
C GLY A 170 -5.57 1.20 14.91
N ALA A 171 -5.90 2.02 13.92
CA ALA A 171 -4.86 2.72 13.16
C ALA A 171 -4.05 3.62 14.12
N ASP A 172 -2.73 3.60 14.00
CA ASP A 172 -1.85 4.47 14.80
C ASP A 172 -1.77 5.89 14.21
N VAL A 173 -1.95 6.01 12.88
CA VAL A 173 -1.97 7.28 12.15
C VAL A 173 -3.03 7.25 11.05
N ILE A 174 -3.74 8.36 10.88
CA ILE A 174 -4.69 8.58 9.79
C ILE A 174 -4.08 9.53 8.77
N ILE A 175 -4.03 9.10 7.51
CA ILE A 175 -3.64 9.93 6.36
C ILE A 175 -4.91 10.59 5.85
N ALA A 176 -5.05 11.90 6.07
CA ALA A 176 -6.15 12.68 5.51
C ALA A 176 -5.86 12.98 4.03
N GLN A 177 -6.46 12.18 3.14
CA GLN A 177 -6.29 12.31 1.69
C GLN A 177 -7.35 13.27 1.14
N GLY A 178 -6.91 14.44 0.68
CA GLY A 178 -7.78 15.41 0.02
C GLY A 178 -8.40 14.84 -1.26
N CYS A 179 -9.67 15.16 -1.46
CA CYS A 179 -10.46 14.87 -2.66
C CYS A 179 -10.55 16.08 -3.58
#